data_AF-A0A919IVM3-F1
#
_entry.id   AF-A0A919IVM3-F1
#
_cell.length_a   1.000
_cell.length_b   1.000
_cell.length_c   1.000
_cell.angle_alpha   90.00
_cell.angle_beta   90.00
_cell.angle_gamma   90.00
#
_symmetry.space_group_name_H-M   'P 1'
#
loop_
_entity.id
_entity.type
_entity.pdbx_description
1 polymer ?
#
loop_
_entity_poly.entity_id
_entity_poly.type
_entity_poly.pdbx_seq_one_letter_code
_entity_poly.pdbx_strand_id
1 'polypeptide(L)'
;MTTNVIDRVVRWNLDLDGDLYGDERERFRWYEGIAASSSLQSVLVPGAAAVMVWPLGRAAVPPLAVILVLQWLTMLLATLYVRRRRVDTVPRSWNLKRLVLTVLGVGPYVVFLVGALHAYDPAGDTWIGAAVGGVLGGTGAIIGTILKIKRRDQREALVGDDD
;
A
#
# COMPACT_ATOMS: atom_id res chain seq x y z
N MET A 1 12.97 12.72 23.35
CA MET A 1 12.87 11.69 22.30
C MET A 1 14.05 11.85 21.36
N THR A 2 14.85 10.81 21.15
CA THR A 2 15.94 10.83 20.16
C THR A 2 15.33 10.89 18.75
N THR A 3 15.45 12.03 18.07
CA THR A 3 15.03 12.20 16.67
C THR A 3 15.87 11.31 15.77
N ASN A 4 15.24 10.33 15.12
CA ASN A 4 15.89 9.52 14.09
C ASN A 4 15.87 10.23 12.72
N VAL A 5 16.55 9.67 11.71
CA VAL A 5 16.64 10.25 10.36
C VAL A 5 15.26 10.43 9.72
N ILE A 6 14.34 9.48 9.91
CA ILE A 6 12.97 9.55 9.37
C ILE A 6 12.22 10.71 10.01
N ASP A 7 12.34 10.92 11.33
CA ASP A 7 11.70 12.06 12.01
C ASP A 7 12.19 13.41 11.47
N ARG A 8 13.49 13.53 11.13
CA ARG A 8 14.04 14.75 10.54
C ARG A 8 13.53 14.98 9.13
N VAL A 9 13.51 13.94 8.29
CA VAL A 9 12.98 14.02 6.93
C VAL A 9 11.50 14.40 6.94
N VAL A 10 10.70 13.81 7.82
CA VAL A 10 9.27 14.14 7.93
C VAL A 10 9.07 15.58 8.42
N ARG A 11 9.80 16.04 9.43
CA ARG A 11 9.71 17.44 9.90
C ARG A 11 10.07 18.43 8.79
N TRP A 12 11.12 18.15 8.05
CA TRP A 12 11.55 18.98 6.93
C TRP A 12 10.55 18.97 5.78
N ASN A 13 10.04 17.78 5.41
CA ASN A 13 9.14 17.63 4.27
C ASN A 13 7.71 18.15 4.54
N LEU A 14 7.21 17.95 5.75
CA LEU A 14 5.86 18.39 6.14
C LEU A 14 5.83 19.80 6.72
N ASP A 15 6.98 20.42 6.95
CA ASP A 15 7.12 21.75 7.54
C ASP A 15 6.20 21.97 8.76
N LEU A 16 6.29 21.05 9.73
CA LEU A 16 5.34 20.98 10.85
C LEU A 16 5.33 22.24 11.74
N ASP A 17 6.42 23.00 11.71
CA ASP A 17 6.65 24.20 12.53
C ASP A 17 6.71 25.49 11.68
N GLY A 18 6.46 25.42 10.36
CA GLY A 18 6.56 26.56 9.44
C GLY A 18 5.22 27.06 8.90
N ASP A 19 5.28 28.09 8.06
CA ASP A 19 4.12 28.85 7.55
C ASP A 19 3.37 28.13 6.40
N LEU A 20 3.71 26.87 6.10
CA LEU A 20 3.09 26.11 5.01
C LEU A 20 1.58 25.93 5.19
N TYR A 21 1.10 25.96 6.43
CA TYR A 21 -0.31 25.85 6.79
C TYR A 21 -0.74 27.14 7.51
N GLY A 22 -1.92 27.68 7.19
CA GLY A 22 -2.48 28.80 7.96
C GLY A 22 -2.94 28.33 9.33
N ASP A 23 -4.13 27.71 9.41
CA ASP A 23 -4.66 27.14 10.65
C ASP A 23 -4.63 25.60 10.67
N GLU A 24 -4.97 24.99 11.82
CA GLU A 24 -5.03 23.53 11.92
C GLU A 24 -6.05 22.90 10.95
N ARG A 25 -7.13 23.62 10.62
CA ARG A 25 -8.19 23.14 9.72
C ARG A 25 -7.70 23.07 8.28
N GLU A 26 -6.95 24.06 7.82
CA GLU A 26 -6.28 24.08 6.54
C GLU A 26 -5.25 22.96 6.44
N ARG A 27 -4.47 22.74 7.50
CA ARG A 27 -3.54 21.60 7.59
C ARG A 27 -4.25 20.26 7.41
N PHE A 28 -5.40 20.05 8.05
CA PHE A 28 -6.19 18.82 7.88
C PHE A 28 -6.72 18.65 6.46
N ARG A 29 -7.24 19.72 5.84
CA ARG A 29 -7.72 19.68 4.44
C ARG A 29 -6.59 19.38 3.46
N TRP A 30 -5.41 19.95 3.70
CA TRP A 30 -4.21 19.65 2.92
C TRP A 30 -3.84 18.16 3.01
N TYR A 31 -3.82 17.60 4.22
CA TYR A 31 -3.54 16.17 4.42
C TYR A 31 -4.60 15.27 3.82
N GLU A 32 -5.87 15.65 3.84
CA GLU A 32 -6.93 14.94 3.14
C GLU A 32 -6.68 14.91 1.62
N GLY A 33 -6.30 16.06 1.04
CA GLY A 33 -5.93 16.15 -0.37
C GLY A 33 -4.72 15.30 -0.75
N ILE A 34 -3.65 15.33 0.05
CA ILE A 34 -2.47 14.47 -0.13
C ILE A 34 -2.85 12.99 -0.01
N ALA A 35 -3.65 12.62 0.99
CA ALA A 35 -4.08 11.24 1.18
C ALA A 35 -4.91 10.74 -0.01
N ALA A 36 -5.80 11.57 -0.55
CA ALA A 36 -6.58 11.25 -1.75
C ALA A 36 -5.68 11.08 -2.98
N SER A 37 -4.77 12.02 -3.23
CA SER A 37 -3.82 11.97 -4.35
C SER A 37 -2.89 10.74 -4.26
N SER A 38 -2.32 10.49 -3.09
CA SER A 38 -1.48 9.33 -2.81
C SER A 38 -2.24 8.01 -3.01
N SER A 39 -3.49 7.94 -2.55
CA SER A 39 -4.36 6.78 -2.79
C SER A 39 -4.61 6.56 -4.28
N LEU A 40 -4.90 7.61 -5.05
CA LEU A 40 -5.04 7.51 -6.51
C LEU A 40 -3.74 7.05 -7.18
N GLN A 41 -2.58 7.61 -6.79
CA GLN A 41 -1.28 7.21 -7.34
C GLN A 41 -0.95 5.74 -7.05
N SER A 42 -1.29 5.24 -5.85
CA SER A 42 -1.11 3.83 -5.49
C SER A 42 -1.93 2.85 -6.32
N VAL A 43 -2.94 3.33 -7.05
CA VAL A 43 -3.73 2.53 -8.00
C VAL A 43 -3.25 2.79 -9.43
N LEU A 44 -3.16 4.06 -9.82
CA LEU A 44 -2.92 4.47 -11.21
C LEU A 44 -1.51 4.14 -11.70
N VAL A 45 -0.47 4.33 -10.87
CA VAL A 45 0.92 4.07 -11.28
C VAL A 45 1.17 2.57 -11.49
N PRO A 46 0.80 1.68 -10.54
CA PRO A 46 0.83 0.24 -10.76
C PRO A 46 -0.08 -0.20 -11.92
N GLY A 47 -1.26 0.40 -12.06
CA GLY A 47 -2.17 0.15 -13.19
C GLY A 47 -1.53 0.44 -14.54
N ALA A 48 -0.87 1.59 -14.68
CA ALA A 48 -0.18 1.97 -15.91
C ALA A 48 0.97 1.01 -16.22
N ALA A 49 1.80 0.65 -15.23
CA ALA A 49 2.88 -0.32 -15.41
C ALA A 49 2.35 -1.71 -15.82
N ALA A 50 1.27 -2.16 -15.18
CA ALA A 50 0.60 -3.42 -15.48
C ALA A 50 0.07 -3.49 -16.91
N VAL A 51 -0.42 -2.37 -17.46
CA VAL A 51 -0.87 -2.29 -18.86
C VAL A 51 0.33 -2.22 -19.81
N MET A 52 1.32 -1.38 -19.50
CA MET A 52 2.46 -1.11 -20.40
C MET A 52 3.39 -2.29 -20.59
N VAL A 53 3.51 -3.20 -19.60
CA VAL A 53 4.44 -4.34 -19.71
C VAL A 53 4.07 -5.32 -20.84
N TRP A 54 2.79 -5.43 -21.18
CA TRP A 54 2.31 -6.38 -22.21
C TRP A 54 2.69 -5.98 -23.65
N PRO A 55 2.37 -4.76 -24.13
CA PRO A 55 2.75 -4.35 -25.49
C PRO A 55 4.25 -4.03 -25.62
N LEU A 56 4.91 -3.55 -24.56
CA LEU A 56 6.32 -3.14 -24.62
C LEU A 56 7.29 -4.30 -24.32
N GLY A 57 6.80 -5.38 -23.71
CA GLY A 57 7.57 -6.60 -23.45
C GLY A 57 8.80 -6.39 -22.56
N ARG A 58 9.81 -7.24 -22.77
CA ARG A 58 10.98 -7.39 -21.89
C ARG A 58 11.74 -6.09 -21.64
N ALA A 59 11.86 -5.23 -22.65
CA ALA A 59 12.62 -3.98 -22.55
C ALA A 59 12.01 -2.98 -21.55
N ALA A 60 10.70 -3.02 -21.34
CA ALA A 60 10.02 -2.14 -20.39
C ALA A 60 10.08 -2.64 -18.94
N VAL A 61 10.41 -3.91 -18.70
CA VAL A 61 10.35 -4.49 -17.35
C VAL A 61 11.28 -3.77 -16.36
N PRO A 62 12.59 -3.57 -16.64
CA PRO A 62 13.48 -2.91 -15.68
C PRO A 62 13.06 -1.49 -15.28
N PRO A 63 12.78 -0.55 -16.21
CA PRO A 63 12.39 0.80 -15.82
C PRO A 63 11.05 0.84 -15.09
N LEU A 64 10.06 0.04 -15.51
CA LEU A 64 8.78 -0.04 -14.81
C LEU A 64 8.94 -0.63 -13.40
N ALA A 65 9.76 -1.67 -13.23
CA ALA A 65 10.05 -2.26 -11.93
C ALA A 65 10.71 -1.24 -10.98
N VAL A 66 11.64 -0.41 -11.47
CA VAL A 66 12.24 0.66 -10.65
C VAL A 66 11.18 1.64 -10.16
N ILE A 67 10.28 2.09 -11.03
CA ILE A 67 9.18 3.01 -10.66
C ILE A 67 8.30 2.37 -9.57
N LEU A 68 7.91 1.11 -9.74
CA LEU A 68 7.07 0.39 -8.78
C LEU A 68 7.77 0.16 -7.45
N VAL A 69 9.05 -0.16 -7.45
CA VAL A 69 9.85 -0.33 -6.23
C VAL A 69 9.98 1.00 -5.49
N LEU A 70 10.27 2.10 -6.19
CA LEU A 70 10.36 3.43 -5.57
C LEU A 70 9.01 3.85 -4.97
N GLN A 71 7.91 3.66 -5.70
CA GLN A 71 6.56 3.91 -5.20
C GLN A 71 6.23 3.06 -3.97
N TRP A 72 6.63 1.79 -3.97
CA TRP A 72 6.37 0.92 -2.83
C TRP A 72 7.23 1.30 -1.61
N LEU A 73 8.47 1.71 -1.84
CA LEU A 73 9.39 2.16 -0.80
C LEU A 73 8.87 3.40 -0.07
N THR A 74 8.29 4.38 -0.78
CA THR A 74 7.70 5.56 -0.13
C THR A 74 6.54 5.18 0.78
N MET A 75 5.66 4.27 0.34
CA MET A 75 4.55 3.76 1.15
C MET A 75 5.04 2.95 2.36
N LEU A 76 6.09 2.15 2.19
CA LEU A 76 6.70 1.40 3.28
C LEU A 76 7.28 2.33 4.34
N LEU A 77 8.04 3.35 3.94
CA LEU A 77 8.62 4.33 4.86
C LEU A 77 7.53 5.11 5.62
N ALA A 78 6.47 5.53 4.93
CA ALA A 78 5.32 6.18 5.56
C ALA A 78 4.63 5.25 6.58
N THR A 79 4.40 4.00 6.21
CA THR A 79 3.79 2.99 7.10
C THR A 79 4.66 2.73 8.33
N LEU A 80 5.98 2.61 8.16
CA LEU A 80 6.92 2.41 9.25
C LEU A 80 6.95 3.62 10.20
N TYR A 81 6.94 4.83 9.66
CA TYR A 81 6.86 6.06 10.45
C TYR A 81 5.59 6.11 11.31
N VAL A 82 4.44 5.86 10.69
CA VAL A 82 3.13 5.89 11.34
C VAL A 82 3.01 4.79 12.42
N ARG A 83 3.49 3.57 12.12
CA ARG A 83 3.53 2.47 13.11
C ARG A 83 4.42 2.77 14.31
N ARG A 84 5.58 3.42 14.12
CA ARG A 84 6.45 3.84 15.23
C ARG A 84 5.76 4.81 16.18
N ARG A 85 4.76 5.56 15.70
CA ARG A 85 3.91 6.44 16.52
C ARG A 85 2.66 5.75 17.08
N ARG A 86 2.63 4.41 17.05
CA ARG A 86 1.55 3.58 17.59
C ARG A 86 0.18 3.87 16.97
N VAL A 87 0.15 4.43 15.77
CA VAL A 87 -1.08 4.58 15.00
C VAL A 87 -1.47 3.22 14.44
N ASP A 88 -2.73 2.84 14.66
CA ASP A 88 -3.24 1.61 14.09
C ASP A 88 -3.33 1.72 12.57
N THR A 89 -2.64 0.82 11.88
CA THR A 89 -2.59 0.74 10.42
C THR A 89 -3.45 -0.39 9.88
N VAL A 90 -4.10 -1.14 10.77
CA VAL A 90 -5.00 -2.23 10.40
C VAL A 90 -6.40 -1.65 10.18
N PRO A 91 -7.11 -2.09 9.12
CA PRO A 91 -8.53 -1.85 8.97
C PRO A 91 -9.33 -2.04 10.27
N ARG A 92 -10.23 -1.11 10.62
CA ARG A 92 -11.24 -1.36 11.66
C ARG A 92 -12.24 -2.44 11.27
N SER A 93 -12.64 -2.45 10.00
CA SER A 93 -13.54 -3.45 9.43
C SER A 93 -13.23 -3.69 7.96
N TRP A 94 -13.68 -4.85 7.47
CA TRP A 94 -13.71 -5.19 6.06
C TRP A 94 -15.13 -5.01 5.52
N ASN A 95 -15.26 -4.25 4.44
CA ASN A 95 -16.49 -4.10 3.67
C ASN A 95 -16.14 -4.19 2.18
N LEU A 96 -17.16 -4.23 1.31
CA LEU A 96 -16.97 -4.32 -0.13
C LEU A 96 -16.08 -3.20 -0.68
N LYS A 97 -16.27 -1.96 -0.22
CA LYS A 97 -15.43 -0.82 -0.61
C LYS A 97 -13.95 -1.09 -0.33
N ARG A 98 -13.62 -1.59 0.86
CA ARG A 98 -12.23 -1.89 1.24
C ARG A 98 -11.66 -3.06 0.44
N LEU A 99 -12.47 -4.09 0.18
CA LEU A 99 -12.07 -5.18 -0.70
C LEU A 99 -11.71 -4.66 -2.09
N VAL A 100 -12.57 -3.84 -2.69
CA VAL A 100 -12.34 -3.23 -4.00
C VAL A 100 -11.06 -2.38 -3.98
N LEU A 101 -10.86 -1.53 -2.97
CA LEU A 101 -9.66 -0.70 -2.87
C LEU A 101 -8.38 -1.53 -2.68
N THR A 102 -8.43 -2.62 -1.91
CA THR A 102 -7.30 -3.53 -1.77
C THR A 102 -6.97 -4.23 -3.09
N VAL A 103 -7.99 -4.71 -3.82
CA VAL A 103 -7.80 -5.32 -5.14
C VAL A 103 -7.23 -4.30 -6.13
N LEU A 104 -7.75 -3.07 -6.16
CA LEU A 104 -7.24 -2.01 -7.03
C LEU A 104 -5.81 -1.57 -6.67
N GLY A 105 -5.44 -1.60 -5.38
CA GLY A 105 -4.10 -1.23 -4.94
C GLY A 105 -3.04 -2.32 -5.13
N VAL A 106 -3.42 -3.61 -5.01
CA VAL A 106 -2.47 -4.74 -5.08
C VAL A 106 -2.52 -5.47 -6.42
N GLY A 107 -3.71 -5.60 -7.00
CA GLY A 107 -3.95 -6.34 -8.25
C GLY A 107 -3.03 -5.93 -9.39
N PRO A 108 -2.83 -4.63 -9.67
CA PRO A 108 -1.93 -4.22 -10.74
C PRO A 108 -0.46 -4.66 -10.54
N TYR A 109 0.03 -4.75 -9.30
CA TYR A 109 1.38 -5.29 -9.06
C TYR A 109 1.48 -6.76 -9.45
N VAL A 110 0.43 -7.54 -9.17
CA VAL A 110 0.36 -8.96 -9.57
C VAL A 110 0.31 -9.08 -11.09
N VAL A 111 -0.53 -8.28 -11.75
CA VAL A 111 -0.63 -8.26 -13.22
C VAL A 111 0.71 -7.86 -13.86
N PHE A 112 1.38 -6.85 -13.31
CA PHE A 112 2.72 -6.46 -13.75
C PHE A 112 3.72 -7.60 -13.58
N LEU A 113 3.75 -8.27 -12.43
CA LEU A 113 4.67 -9.37 -12.16
C LEU A 113 4.45 -10.54 -13.14
N VAL A 114 3.20 -10.91 -13.39
CA VAL A 114 2.84 -11.95 -14.36
C VAL A 114 3.27 -11.54 -15.76
N GLY A 115 2.94 -10.32 -16.19
CA GLY A 115 3.34 -9.80 -17.50
C GLY A 115 4.86 -9.71 -17.67
N ALA A 116 5.58 -9.33 -16.62
CA ALA A 116 7.04 -9.31 -16.59
C ALA A 116 7.62 -10.72 -16.75
N LEU A 117 7.16 -11.70 -15.96
CA LEU A 117 7.62 -13.09 -16.08
C LEU A 117 7.34 -13.67 -17.46
N HIS A 118 6.12 -13.47 -17.97
CA HIS A 118 5.75 -13.87 -19.32
C HIS A 118 6.64 -13.20 -20.38
N ALA A 119 7.02 -11.94 -20.22
CA ALA A 119 7.89 -11.25 -21.17
C ALA A 119 9.33 -11.81 -21.22
N TYR A 120 9.81 -12.45 -20.15
CA TYR A 120 11.12 -13.11 -20.11
C TYR A 120 11.08 -14.56 -20.56
N ASP A 121 9.98 -15.27 -20.25
CA ASP A 121 9.79 -16.67 -20.58
C ASP A 121 8.32 -16.95 -20.95
N PRO A 122 7.91 -16.68 -22.20
CA PRO A 122 6.52 -16.87 -22.63
C PRO A 122 6.10 -18.33 -22.68
N ALA A 123 7.06 -19.24 -22.94
CA ALA A 123 6.81 -20.66 -23.14
C ALA A 123 6.88 -21.47 -21.83
N GLY A 124 7.49 -20.93 -20.77
CA GLY A 124 7.59 -21.58 -19.48
C GLY A 124 6.36 -21.37 -18.59
N ASP A 125 6.19 -22.28 -17.62
CA ASP A 125 5.06 -22.28 -16.69
C ASP A 125 5.25 -21.35 -15.48
N THR A 126 6.40 -20.67 -15.39
CA THR A 126 6.77 -19.84 -14.23
C THR A 126 5.75 -18.72 -13.97
N TRP A 127 5.23 -18.08 -15.02
CA TRP A 127 4.24 -17.02 -14.89
C TRP A 127 2.86 -17.55 -14.45
N ILE A 128 2.54 -18.80 -14.77
CA ILE A 128 1.32 -19.48 -14.30
C ILE A 128 1.42 -19.70 -12.79
N GLY A 129 2.57 -20.22 -12.32
CA GLY A 129 2.84 -20.39 -10.90
C GLY A 129 2.77 -19.06 -10.13
N ALA A 130 3.31 -17.98 -10.70
CA ALA A 130 3.22 -16.65 -10.10
C ALA A 130 1.78 -16.11 -10.06
N ALA A 131 0.97 -16.35 -11.10
CA ALA A 131 -0.43 -15.96 -11.12
C ALA A 131 -1.23 -16.69 -10.03
N VAL A 132 -1.09 -18.02 -9.94
CA VAL A 132 -1.76 -18.85 -8.93
C VAL A 132 -1.29 -18.48 -7.52
N GLY A 133 0.03 -18.37 -7.33
CA GLY A 133 0.62 -17.97 -6.05
C GLY A 133 0.18 -16.57 -5.61
N GLY A 134 0.06 -15.63 -6.54
CA GLY A 134 -0.44 -14.28 -6.28
C GLY A 134 -1.89 -14.28 -5.78
N VAL A 135 -2.77 -15.06 -6.43
CA VAL A 135 -4.19 -15.20 -6.01
C VAL A 135 -4.29 -15.84 -4.64
N LEU A 136 -3.58 -16.95 -4.40
CA LEU A 136 -3.61 -17.65 -3.11
C LEU A 136 -3.01 -16.81 -1.99
N GLY A 137 -1.86 -16.18 -2.23
CA GLY A 137 -1.20 -15.30 -1.26
C GLY A 137 -2.05 -14.08 -0.92
N GLY A 138 -2.65 -13.43 -1.92
CA GLY A 138 -3.56 -12.29 -1.72
C GLY A 138 -4.79 -12.69 -0.90
N THR A 139 -5.39 -13.83 -1.22
CA THR A 139 -6.54 -14.37 -0.48
C THR A 139 -6.15 -14.67 0.98
N GLY A 140 -5.01 -15.33 1.21
CA GLY A 140 -4.49 -15.63 2.54
C GLY A 140 -4.21 -14.37 3.37
N ALA A 141 -3.64 -13.33 2.75
CA ALA A 141 -3.39 -12.05 3.42
C ALA A 141 -4.70 -11.38 3.86
N ILE A 142 -5.72 -11.35 2.99
CA ILE A 142 -7.04 -10.81 3.32
C ILE A 142 -7.65 -11.58 4.49
N ILE A 143 -7.69 -12.92 4.41
CA ILE A 143 -8.21 -13.77 5.50
C ILE A 143 -7.45 -13.51 6.81
N GLY A 144 -6.12 -13.46 6.77
CA GLY A 144 -5.29 -13.20 7.95
C GLY A 144 -5.62 -11.86 8.62
N THR A 145 -5.87 -10.82 7.83
CA THR A 145 -6.29 -9.51 8.39
C THR A 145 -7.70 -9.54 8.97
N ILE A 146 -8.66 -10.23 8.31
CA ILE A 146 -10.01 -10.41 8.84
C ILE A 146 -9.98 -11.14 10.19
N LEU A 147 -9.21 -12.22 10.28
CA LEU A 147 -9.04 -12.98 11.52
C LEU A 147 -8.41 -12.15 12.63
N LYS A 148 -7.42 -11.30 12.29
CA LYS A 148 -6.79 -10.39 13.26
C LYS A 148 -7.78 -9.38 13.82
N ILE A 149 -8.66 -8.83 12.98
CA ILE A 149 -9.70 -7.88 13.39
C ILE A 149 -10.69 -8.57 14.32
N LYS A 150 -11.22 -9.74 13.92
CA LYS A 150 -12.14 -10.53 14.74
C LYS A 150 -11.55 -10.86 16.13
N ARG A 151 -10.26 -11.20 16.19
CA ARG A 151 -9.55 -11.45 17.45
C ARG A 151 -9.39 -10.19 18.31
N ARG A 152 -9.28 -9.01 17.70
CA ARG A 152 -9.23 -7.74 18.45
C ARG A 152 -10.60 -7.44 19.05
N ASP A 153 -11.64 -7.54 18.24
CA ASP A 153 -13.02 -7.26 18.68
C ASP A 153 -13.43 -8.20 19.84
N GLN A 154 -13.02 -9.48 19.79
CA GLN A 154 -13.22 -10.43 20.90
C GLN A 154 -12.48 -10.03 22.19
N ARG A 155 -11.28 -9.45 22.08
CA ARG A 155 -10.53 -8.99 23.26
C ARG A 155 -11.15 -7.74 23.87
N GLU A 156 -11.65 -6.84 23.04
CA GLU A 156 -12.33 -5.62 23.49
C GLU A 156 -13.67 -5.96 24.17
N ALA A 157 -14.42 -6.94 23.65
CA ALA A 157 -15.65 -7.41 24.27
C ALA A 157 -15.43 -8.04 25.66
N LEU A 158 -14.34 -8.81 25.84
CA LEU A 158 -14.01 -9.44 27.13
C LEU A 158 -13.57 -8.45 28.21
N VAL A 159 -13.09 -7.27 27.84
CA VAL A 159 -12.69 -6.21 28.79
C VAL A 159 -13.88 -5.32 29.17
N GLY A 160 -14.89 -5.23 28.30
CA GLY A 160 -16.09 -4.42 28.56
C GLY A 160 -17.15 -5.07 29.46
N ASP A 161 -17.02 -6.37 29.77
CA ASP A 161 -17.93 -7.09 30.70
C ASP A 161 -17.45 -7.04 32.17
N ASP A 162 -16.27 -6.47 32.45
CA ASP A 162 -15.66 -6.36 33.79
C ASP A 162 -15.94 -4.99 34.49
N ASP A 163 -16.69 -4.08 33.86
CA ASP A 163 -17.16 -2.78 34.40
C ASP A 163 -18.66 -2.78 34.71
#